data_AF-A0A3B0VHJ9-F1
#
_entry.id   AF-A0A3B0VHJ9-F1
#
_cell.length_a   1.000
_cell.length_b   1.000
_cell.length_c   1.000
_cell.angle_alpha   90.00
_cell.angle_beta   90.00
_cell.angle_gamma   90.00
#
_symmetry.space_group_name_H-M   'P 1'
#
loop_
_entity.id
_entity.type
_entity.pdbx_description
1 polymer ?
#
loop_
_entity_poly.entity_id
_entity_poly.type
_entity_poly.pdbx_seq_one_letter_code
_entity_poly.pdbx_strand_id
1 'polypeptide(L)'
;MKRFLLFDSDCSVCNTLAQAIEEEANGWLQAASLHEPSMQHILSQTIPDWSWEPMLLEITTRKTRVFTGLSMRARLVKGVGLKRACRMAQLMYQTNMDKYHIDQGRRQFLHRSSALLAALPLLGMSMFEKDHRTYVTGWKRYKDQDFGFGLDYPSGWQVEFKEEQPTPMVDDEAILKRVIFSSSPALVYLDIWLAKGKDLADWLAWYKETRLVEQMLTKENATVAKQPASTFLQNHQRDLMLTYFSDGMYIYRLLNWMTGDPLSLDVYWHMLDTFSLPRMSTLTMAEIPISIKGEAERSSHQLSWRMVNCCGYSDPGNPFPCCGDGNCTWWAYRQMGWVPFTGDAKTWWGQVPNHAGWTRNSYPSTNISSIGWHNRGEYGHVAYIANYLGGSQVNITDMTCSDDWSCVRTTSKSLSYFGGYIYPLWV
;
A
#
# COMPACT_ATOMS: atom_id res chain seq x y z
N MET A 1 6.19 33.33 -32.13
CA MET A 1 5.86 32.75 -30.80
C MET A 1 6.39 31.35 -30.80
N LYS A 2 7.27 31.00 -29.85
CA LYS A 2 7.81 29.65 -29.71
C LYS A 2 7.06 28.90 -28.62
N ARG A 3 6.87 27.59 -28.79
CA ARG A 3 6.22 26.74 -27.79
C ARG A 3 7.10 25.54 -27.53
N PHE A 4 7.42 25.30 -26.27
CA PHE A 4 8.25 24.16 -25.86
C PHE A 4 7.45 23.26 -24.94
N LEU A 5 7.39 21.97 -25.24
CA LEU A 5 7.00 20.96 -24.28
C LEU A 5 8.27 20.51 -23.55
N LEU A 6 8.38 20.90 -22.29
CA LEU A 6 9.53 20.59 -21.45
C LEU A 6 9.35 19.23 -20.81
N PHE A 7 10.40 18.41 -20.88
CA PHE A 7 10.40 17.05 -20.36
C PHE A 7 11.77 16.68 -19.76
N ASP A 8 11.81 15.61 -18.98
CA ASP A 8 13.05 15.08 -18.40
C ASP A 8 13.78 14.18 -19.41
N SER A 9 14.90 14.65 -19.96
CA SER A 9 15.69 13.91 -20.96
C SER A 9 16.49 12.73 -20.40
N ASP A 10 16.67 12.64 -19.08
CA ASP A 10 17.38 11.49 -18.49
C ASP A 10 16.52 10.22 -18.56
N CYS A 11 15.22 10.38 -18.81
CA CYS A 11 14.31 9.29 -19.07
C CYS A 11 14.25 8.96 -20.57
N SER A 12 14.80 7.80 -20.95
CA SER A 12 14.84 7.33 -22.34
C SER A 12 13.46 7.25 -23.00
N VAL A 13 12.43 6.84 -22.25
CA VAL A 13 11.02 6.82 -22.69
C VAL A 13 10.52 8.22 -23.02
N CYS A 14 10.95 9.22 -22.26
CA CYS A 14 10.56 10.60 -22.43
C CYS A 14 11.07 11.15 -23.74
N ASN A 15 12.32 10.85 -24.09
CA ASN A 15 12.91 11.30 -25.34
C ASN A 15 12.10 10.79 -26.53
N THR A 16 11.83 9.48 -26.58
CA THR A 16 11.03 8.87 -27.65
C THR A 16 9.62 9.45 -27.71
N LEU A 17 8.96 9.56 -26.55
CA LEU A 17 7.60 10.09 -26.48
C LEU A 17 7.54 11.58 -26.85
N ALA A 18 8.51 12.38 -26.42
CA ALA A 18 8.56 13.81 -26.70
C ALA A 18 8.79 14.07 -28.20
N GLN A 19 9.64 13.27 -28.85
CA GLN A 19 9.81 13.30 -30.31
C GLN A 19 8.50 12.95 -31.03
N ALA A 20 7.83 11.86 -30.63
CA ALA A 20 6.55 11.48 -31.23
C ALA A 20 5.45 12.54 -31.03
N ILE A 21 5.43 13.21 -29.88
CA ILE A 21 4.51 14.33 -29.61
C ILE A 21 4.86 15.55 -30.46
N GLU A 22 6.14 15.89 -30.62
CA GLU A 22 6.57 16.99 -31.49
C GLU A 22 6.19 16.75 -32.96
N GLU A 23 6.37 15.53 -33.45
CA GLU A 23 5.94 15.09 -34.78
C GLU A 23 4.42 15.21 -34.95
N GLU A 24 3.63 14.66 -34.03
CA GLU A 24 2.16 14.74 -34.07
C GLU A 24 1.66 16.19 -33.93
N ALA A 25 2.41 17.05 -33.23
CA ALA A 25 2.10 18.48 -33.11
C ALA A 25 2.30 19.24 -34.43
N ASN A 26 3.04 18.67 -35.38
CA ASN A 26 3.27 19.19 -36.73
C ASN A 26 3.69 20.68 -36.70
N GLY A 27 4.75 20.96 -35.93
CA GLY A 27 5.35 22.28 -35.79
C GLY A 27 4.62 23.25 -34.86
N TRP A 28 3.52 22.85 -34.20
CA TRP A 28 2.83 23.73 -33.24
C TRP A 28 3.64 23.95 -31.94
N LEU A 29 4.36 22.92 -31.48
CA LEU A 29 5.31 22.95 -30.38
C LEU A 29 6.61 22.23 -30.79
N GLN A 30 7.67 22.47 -30.03
CA GLN A 30 8.95 21.74 -30.06
C GLN A 30 9.15 21.05 -28.72
N ALA A 31 9.80 19.88 -28.69
CA ALA A 31 10.20 19.25 -27.44
C ALA A 31 11.56 19.83 -26.99
N ALA A 32 11.72 20.10 -25.70
CA ALA A 32 13.01 20.53 -25.13
C ALA A 32 13.23 19.91 -23.75
N SER A 33 14.50 19.68 -23.40
CA SER A 33 14.85 19.08 -22.11
C SER A 33 14.80 20.12 -20.98
N LEU A 34 14.29 19.71 -19.81
CA LEU A 34 14.43 20.45 -18.56
C LEU A 34 15.90 20.53 -18.07
N HIS A 35 16.78 19.69 -18.60
CA HIS A 35 18.23 19.75 -18.34
C HIS A 35 18.96 20.75 -19.24
N GLU A 36 18.31 21.32 -20.24
CA GLU A 36 18.95 22.32 -21.10
C GLU A 36 19.16 23.62 -20.30
N PRO A 37 20.41 24.14 -20.17
CA PRO A 37 20.69 25.33 -19.37
C PRO A 37 19.90 26.56 -19.82
N SER A 38 19.62 26.66 -21.12
CA SER A 38 18.82 27.75 -21.69
C SER A 38 17.38 27.72 -21.17
N MET A 39 16.77 26.52 -21.05
CA MET A 39 15.41 26.34 -20.54
C MET A 39 15.34 26.59 -19.03
N GLN A 40 16.33 26.12 -18.27
CA GLN A 40 16.42 26.38 -16.83
C GLN A 40 16.56 27.86 -16.51
N HIS A 41 17.36 28.59 -17.31
CA HIS A 41 17.49 30.04 -17.18
C HIS A 41 16.16 30.75 -17.43
N ILE A 42 15.41 30.36 -18.46
CA ILE A 42 14.08 30.92 -18.75
C ILE A 42 13.08 30.61 -17.63
N LEU A 43 13.09 29.36 -17.11
CA LEU A 43 12.18 28.94 -16.04
C LEU A 43 12.46 29.67 -14.74
N SER A 44 13.72 29.77 -14.31
CA SER A 44 14.11 30.49 -13.08
C SER A 44 13.77 31.99 -13.11
N GLN A 45 13.77 32.61 -14.29
CA GLN A 45 13.29 33.99 -14.46
C GLN A 45 11.76 34.11 -14.45
N THR A 46 11.04 33.05 -14.80
CA THR A 46 9.58 33.09 -14.98
C THR A 46 8.82 32.59 -13.75
N ILE A 47 9.34 31.57 -13.07
CA ILE A 47 8.77 30.96 -11.86
C ILE A 47 9.92 30.70 -10.88
N PRO A 48 10.03 31.49 -9.79
CA PRO A 48 10.90 31.15 -8.67
C PRO A 48 10.50 29.77 -8.11
N ASP A 49 11.49 28.92 -7.85
CA ASP A 49 11.30 27.58 -7.28
C ASP A 49 10.46 26.60 -8.13
N TRP A 50 10.61 26.65 -9.45
CA TRP A 50 9.98 25.67 -10.35
C TRP A 50 10.42 24.22 -10.02
N SER A 51 9.51 23.27 -10.23
CA SER A 51 9.72 21.85 -9.93
C SER A 51 9.93 21.01 -11.19
N TRP A 52 10.60 19.86 -11.05
CA TRP A 52 10.86 18.90 -12.13
C TRP A 52 9.60 18.15 -12.55
N GLU A 53 8.68 18.83 -13.23
CA GLU A 53 7.48 18.26 -13.83
C GLU A 53 7.33 18.66 -15.31
N PRO A 54 6.57 17.91 -16.14
CA PRO A 54 6.31 18.32 -17.52
C PRO A 54 5.57 19.66 -17.60
N MET A 55 6.08 20.57 -18.43
CA MET A 55 5.51 21.92 -18.59
C MET A 55 5.37 22.29 -20.06
N LEU A 56 4.38 23.13 -20.38
CA LEU A 56 4.31 23.81 -21.67
C LEU A 56 4.74 25.26 -21.50
N LEU A 57 5.79 25.64 -22.20
CA LEU A 57 6.33 26.99 -22.23
C LEU A 57 5.90 27.71 -23.50
N GLU A 58 5.29 28.89 -23.38
CA GLU A 58 4.99 29.77 -24.50
C GLU A 58 5.82 31.04 -24.41
N ILE A 59 6.74 31.24 -25.36
CA ILE A 59 7.64 32.39 -25.42
C ILE A 59 7.20 33.35 -26.53
N THR A 60 6.92 34.58 -26.14
CA THR A 60 6.71 35.72 -27.04
C THR A 60 7.80 36.76 -26.82
N THR A 61 7.89 37.77 -27.68
CA THR A 61 8.88 38.85 -27.53
C THR A 61 8.75 39.66 -26.24
N ARG A 62 7.59 39.60 -25.56
CA ARG A 62 7.29 40.42 -24.37
C ARG A 62 6.98 39.63 -23.11
N LYS A 63 6.66 38.34 -23.24
CA LYS A 63 6.17 37.52 -22.11
C LYS A 63 6.45 36.04 -22.33
N THR A 64 6.86 35.40 -21.24
CA THR A 64 6.92 33.95 -21.10
C THR A 64 5.71 33.49 -20.27
N ARG A 65 5.05 32.42 -20.70
CA ARG A 65 3.97 31.78 -19.95
C ARG A 65 4.31 30.31 -19.77
N VAL A 66 4.10 29.80 -18.57
CA VAL A 66 4.31 28.40 -18.22
C VAL A 66 2.96 27.81 -17.84
N PHE A 67 2.68 26.62 -18.34
CA PHE A 67 1.49 25.86 -18.01
C PHE A 67 1.89 24.47 -17.52
N THR A 68 1.35 24.05 -16.38
CA THR A 68 1.54 22.71 -15.81
C THR A 68 0.19 22.04 -15.54
N GLY A 69 0.22 20.73 -15.24
CA GLY A 69 -0.97 19.97 -14.86
C GLY A 69 -2.15 20.11 -15.83
N LEU A 70 -3.32 20.48 -15.31
CA LEU A 70 -4.55 20.65 -16.10
C LEU A 70 -4.49 21.83 -17.08
N SER A 71 -3.83 22.93 -16.71
CA SER A 71 -3.71 24.12 -17.56
C SER A 71 -2.90 23.83 -18.82
N MET A 72 -1.84 23.03 -18.68
CA MET A 72 -1.04 22.53 -19.80
C MET A 72 -1.89 21.72 -20.77
N ARG A 73 -2.67 20.77 -20.26
CA ARG A 73 -3.52 19.88 -21.07
C ARG A 73 -4.58 20.66 -21.84
N ALA A 74 -5.29 21.57 -21.17
CA ALA A 74 -6.28 22.42 -21.81
C ALA A 74 -5.63 23.29 -22.91
N ARG A 75 -4.42 23.78 -22.66
CA ARG A 75 -3.68 24.58 -23.63
C ARG A 75 -3.22 23.77 -24.85
N LEU A 76 -2.76 22.54 -24.64
CA LEU A 76 -2.42 21.59 -25.70
C LEU A 76 -3.65 21.27 -26.56
N VAL A 77 -4.76 20.85 -25.96
CA VAL A 77 -6.01 20.54 -26.69
C VAL A 77 -6.48 21.73 -27.53
N LYS A 78 -6.48 22.94 -26.95
CA LYS A 78 -6.82 24.18 -27.66
C LYS A 78 -5.83 24.51 -28.79
N GLY A 79 -4.58 24.11 -28.62
CA GLY A 79 -3.47 24.43 -29.51
C GLY A 79 -3.37 23.53 -30.73
N VAL A 80 -3.26 22.23 -30.50
CA VAL A 80 -3.08 21.22 -31.54
C VAL A 80 -4.40 20.71 -32.12
N GLY A 81 -5.52 21.00 -31.45
CA GLY A 81 -6.85 20.54 -31.80
C GLY A 81 -7.16 19.14 -31.23
N LEU A 82 -8.45 18.85 -31.08
CA LEU A 82 -8.94 17.64 -30.39
C LEU A 82 -8.39 16.35 -31.01
N LYS A 83 -8.40 16.23 -32.34
CA LYS A 83 -7.97 15.01 -33.04
C LYS A 83 -6.49 14.68 -32.79
N ARG A 84 -5.61 15.68 -32.87
CA ARG A 84 -4.17 15.50 -32.61
C ARG A 84 -3.88 15.30 -31.13
N ALA A 85 -4.60 16.01 -30.26
CA ALA A 85 -4.51 15.77 -28.81
C ALA A 85 -4.89 14.33 -28.43
N CYS A 86 -5.93 13.76 -29.05
CA CYS A 86 -6.29 12.35 -28.86
C CYS A 86 -5.17 11.41 -29.33
N ARG A 87 -4.54 11.69 -30.48
CA ARG A 87 -3.42 10.88 -31.00
C ARG A 87 -2.19 10.95 -30.10
N MET A 88 -1.85 12.13 -29.60
CA MET A 88 -0.80 12.29 -28.59
C MET A 88 -1.12 11.48 -27.33
N ALA A 89 -2.37 11.49 -26.86
CA ALA A 89 -2.79 10.69 -25.73
C ALA A 89 -2.70 9.18 -26.03
N GLN A 90 -3.01 8.75 -27.26
CA GLN A 90 -2.84 7.37 -27.70
C GLN A 90 -1.36 6.96 -27.76
N LEU A 91 -0.47 7.81 -28.28
CA LEU A 91 0.97 7.57 -28.27
C LEU A 91 1.49 7.41 -26.85
N MET A 92 1.08 8.30 -25.94
CA MET A 92 1.37 8.15 -24.52
C MET A 92 0.87 6.82 -23.98
N TYR A 93 -0.36 6.43 -24.29
CA TYR A 93 -0.93 5.16 -23.82
C TYR A 93 -0.16 3.94 -24.34
N GLN A 94 0.16 3.90 -25.64
CA GLN A 94 0.88 2.79 -26.29
C GLN A 94 2.31 2.65 -25.76
N THR A 95 3.04 3.75 -25.62
CA THR A 95 4.39 3.73 -25.04
C THR A 95 4.40 3.25 -23.57
N ASN A 96 3.27 3.36 -22.87
CA ASN A 96 3.11 2.81 -21.52
C ASN A 96 2.68 1.33 -21.50
N MET A 97 2.10 0.81 -22.58
CA MET A 97 1.68 -0.60 -22.69
C MET A 97 2.82 -1.51 -23.15
N ASP A 98 3.70 -1.04 -24.05
CA ASP A 98 4.85 -1.81 -24.56
C ASP A 98 5.97 -2.01 -23.52
N LYS A 99 5.81 -1.47 -22.30
CA LYS A 99 6.78 -1.59 -21.20
C LYS A 99 6.18 -2.24 -19.95
N TYR A 100 5.58 -3.41 -20.11
CA TYR A 100 5.33 -4.33 -19.00
C TYR A 100 6.60 -5.00 -18.43
N HIS A 101 7.80 -4.55 -18.83
CA HIS A 101 9.05 -4.81 -18.12
C HIS A 101 9.78 -3.48 -17.83
N ILE A 102 9.88 -3.17 -16.53
CA ILE A 102 10.73 -2.18 -15.86
C ILE A 102 10.17 -0.75 -15.66
N ASP A 103 9.96 -0.48 -14.36
CA ASP A 103 9.88 0.73 -13.52
C ASP A 103 8.65 1.66 -13.49
N GLN A 104 8.15 1.86 -12.26
CA GLN A 104 6.78 2.27 -11.89
C GLN A 104 6.63 3.72 -11.40
N GLY A 105 7.69 4.54 -11.45
CA GLY A 105 7.67 5.93 -10.97
C GLY A 105 6.78 6.93 -11.74
N ARG A 106 6.01 6.51 -12.75
CA ARG A 106 5.33 7.41 -13.72
C ARG A 106 3.83 7.23 -13.90
N ARG A 107 3.18 6.46 -13.03
CA ARG A 107 1.74 6.10 -13.16
C ARG A 107 0.74 7.20 -12.80
N GLN A 108 1.12 8.25 -12.08
CA GLN A 108 0.16 9.32 -11.69
C GLN A 108 -0.25 10.26 -12.83
N PHE A 109 0.53 10.33 -13.91
CA PHE A 109 0.23 11.22 -15.04
C PHE A 109 -0.90 10.68 -15.93
N LEU A 110 -1.09 9.36 -16.00
CA LEU A 110 -1.97 8.70 -16.99
C LEU A 110 -3.41 8.50 -16.49
N HIS A 111 -3.62 8.20 -15.21
CA HIS A 111 -4.98 7.98 -14.69
C HIS A 111 -5.89 9.21 -14.78
N ARG A 112 -5.33 10.43 -14.79
CA ARG A 112 -6.11 11.67 -14.96
C ARG A 112 -6.30 12.09 -16.43
N SER A 113 -5.75 11.35 -17.39
CA SER A 113 -5.66 11.77 -18.80
C SER A 113 -6.71 11.10 -19.69
N SER A 114 -7.21 9.92 -19.31
CA SER A 114 -8.29 9.20 -20.00
C SER A 114 -9.69 9.74 -19.70
N ALA A 115 -9.91 10.38 -18.56
CA ALA A 115 -11.23 10.84 -18.12
C ALA A 115 -11.77 12.10 -18.82
N LEU A 116 -10.94 12.86 -19.55
CA LEU A 116 -11.33 14.18 -20.09
C LEU A 116 -11.57 14.22 -21.61
N LEU A 117 -11.26 13.13 -22.34
CA LEU A 117 -11.57 13.03 -23.78
C LEU A 117 -12.85 12.22 -24.06
N ALA A 118 -13.44 11.60 -23.03
CA ALA A 118 -14.72 10.89 -23.12
C ALA A 118 -15.96 11.79 -22.86
N ALA A 119 -15.77 13.05 -22.47
CA ALA A 119 -16.86 13.94 -22.08
C ALA A 119 -17.02 15.09 -23.08
N LEU A 120 -17.79 14.85 -24.17
CA LEU A 120 -18.83 15.72 -24.78
C LEU A 120 -18.94 15.52 -26.31
N PRO A 121 -20.16 15.38 -26.89
CA PRO A 121 -21.21 14.40 -26.56
C PRO A 121 -21.88 13.77 -27.83
N LEU A 122 -22.54 12.60 -27.71
CA LEU A 122 -23.87 12.27 -28.26
C LEU A 122 -24.12 10.74 -28.30
N LEU A 123 -25.37 10.39 -27.98
CA LEU A 123 -26.00 9.07 -27.91
C LEU A 123 -25.79 8.31 -26.59
N GLY A 124 -26.87 8.30 -25.81
CA GLY A 124 -26.93 7.75 -24.48
C GLY A 124 -26.69 6.25 -24.45
N MET A 125 -25.56 5.88 -23.86
CA MET A 125 -25.43 4.64 -23.13
C MET A 125 -24.88 4.94 -21.75
N SER A 126 -25.62 4.45 -20.76
CA SER A 126 -25.22 4.31 -19.38
C SER A 126 -23.92 3.49 -19.28
N MET A 127 -22.79 4.19 -19.18
CA MET A 127 -21.56 3.68 -18.57
C MET A 127 -21.05 4.72 -17.59
N PHE A 128 -21.80 4.91 -16.49
CA PHE A 128 -21.21 5.36 -15.25
C PHE A 128 -20.53 4.17 -14.59
N GLU A 129 -19.37 3.78 -15.12
CA GLU A 129 -18.35 3.20 -14.24
C GLU A 129 -17.89 4.37 -13.38
N LYS A 130 -18.59 4.54 -12.25
CA LYS A 130 -18.31 5.58 -11.26
C LYS A 130 -16.82 5.49 -10.95
N ASP A 131 -16.11 6.59 -11.18
CA ASP A 131 -14.79 6.83 -10.61
C ASP A 131 -14.97 6.71 -9.09
N HIS A 132 -14.78 5.50 -8.55
CA HIS A 132 -14.95 5.16 -7.13
C HIS A 132 -13.79 5.71 -6.31
N ARG A 133 -13.36 6.94 -6.58
CA ARG A 133 -12.73 7.76 -5.55
C ARG A 133 -13.81 8.03 -4.53
N THR A 134 -13.91 7.14 -3.54
CA THR A 134 -14.71 7.35 -2.34
C THR A 134 -14.18 8.59 -1.64
N TYR A 135 -14.73 9.75 -1.98
CA TYR A 135 -14.52 10.93 -1.15
C TYR A 135 -15.02 10.61 0.25
N VAL A 136 -14.25 10.96 1.27
CA VAL A 136 -14.74 10.88 2.66
C VAL A 136 -15.90 11.86 2.77
N THR A 137 -17.12 11.33 2.80
CA THR A 137 -18.37 12.13 2.87
C THR A 137 -18.69 12.59 4.29
N GLY A 138 -17.90 12.14 5.28
CA GLY A 138 -18.03 12.47 6.69
C GLY A 138 -17.30 11.46 7.55
N TRP A 139 -17.10 11.81 8.82
CA TRP A 139 -16.42 10.99 9.82
C TRP A 139 -17.43 10.45 10.84
N LYS A 140 -17.19 9.22 11.32
CA LYS A 140 -17.87 8.60 12.46
C LYS A 140 -16.82 8.36 13.55
N ARG A 141 -17.24 8.45 14.81
CA ARG A 141 -16.37 8.14 15.94
C ARG A 141 -16.56 6.71 16.40
N TYR A 142 -15.48 5.94 16.41
CA TYR A 142 -15.39 4.65 17.10
C TYR A 142 -15.02 4.93 18.56
N LYS A 143 -15.67 4.22 19.49
CA LYS A 143 -15.35 4.26 20.92
C LYS A 143 -15.32 2.85 21.45
N ASP A 144 -14.27 2.52 22.17
CA ASP A 144 -14.15 1.25 22.88
C ASP A 144 -14.22 1.54 24.38
N GLN A 145 -15.25 1.03 25.05
CA GLN A 145 -15.44 1.29 26.48
C GLN A 145 -14.51 0.44 27.34
N ASP A 146 -14.18 -0.77 26.88
CA ASP A 146 -13.37 -1.73 27.64
C ASP A 146 -11.90 -1.26 27.70
N PHE A 147 -11.42 -0.66 26.61
CA PHE A 147 -10.06 -0.09 26.53
C PHE A 147 -10.03 1.44 26.65
N GLY A 148 -11.19 2.08 26.82
CA GLY A 148 -11.33 3.51 27.10
C GLY A 148 -10.94 4.47 25.97
N PHE A 149 -10.68 4.04 24.75
CA PHE A 149 -10.23 4.94 23.68
C PHE A 149 -11.35 5.30 22.70
N GLY A 150 -11.08 6.30 21.86
CA GLY A 150 -11.89 6.55 20.67
C GLY A 150 -11.08 7.22 19.56
N LEU A 151 -11.52 7.05 18.32
CA LEU A 151 -10.92 7.64 17.12
C LEU A 151 -11.98 7.86 16.05
N ASP A 152 -11.71 8.74 15.09
CA ASP A 152 -12.62 8.97 13.97
C ASP A 152 -12.20 8.15 12.75
N TYR A 153 -13.18 7.62 12.03
CA TYR A 153 -13.01 6.86 10.78
C TYR A 153 -14.06 7.27 9.74
N PRO A 154 -13.87 7.04 8.44
CA PRO A 154 -14.81 7.49 7.43
C PRO A 154 -16.17 6.80 7.58
N SER A 155 -17.25 7.58 7.46
CA SER A 155 -18.61 7.12 7.76
C SER A 155 -19.14 5.95 6.89
N GLY A 156 -18.56 5.76 5.70
CA GLY A 156 -18.88 4.66 4.78
C GLY A 156 -17.98 3.43 4.92
N TRP A 157 -16.96 3.46 5.78
CA TRP A 157 -16.11 2.31 6.02
C TRP A 157 -16.80 1.29 6.91
N GLN A 158 -16.49 0.01 6.67
CA GLN A 158 -16.90 -1.09 7.54
C GLN A 158 -15.97 -1.16 8.76
N VAL A 159 -16.53 -1.57 9.89
CA VAL A 159 -15.79 -1.84 11.13
C VAL A 159 -16.05 -3.29 11.49
N GLU A 160 -15.00 -4.12 11.47
CA GLU A 160 -15.08 -5.54 11.76
C GLU A 160 -14.18 -5.91 12.95
N PHE A 161 -14.66 -6.81 13.80
CA PHE A 161 -13.88 -7.42 14.88
C PHE A 161 -13.37 -8.77 14.39
N LYS A 162 -12.04 -8.96 14.35
CA LYS A 162 -11.45 -10.24 13.93
C LYS A 162 -10.89 -11.06 15.07
N GLU A 163 -10.53 -10.42 16.17
CA GLU A 163 -9.97 -11.08 17.33
C GLU A 163 -10.36 -10.32 18.58
N GLU A 164 -10.86 -11.03 19.58
CA GLU A 164 -11.13 -10.52 20.92
C GLU A 164 -10.95 -11.69 21.90
N GLN A 165 -10.07 -11.51 22.88
CA GLN A 165 -9.87 -12.54 23.90
C GLN A 165 -11.04 -12.55 24.88
N PRO A 166 -11.43 -13.73 25.40
CA PRO A 166 -12.44 -13.80 26.43
C PRO A 166 -11.96 -13.11 27.71
N THR A 167 -12.88 -12.83 28.62
CA THR A 167 -12.56 -12.41 30.00
C THR A 167 -12.90 -13.57 30.95
N PRO A 168 -11.93 -14.15 31.69
CA PRO A 168 -10.51 -13.81 31.74
C PRO A 168 -9.76 -14.18 30.44
N MET A 169 -8.70 -13.42 30.13
CA MET A 169 -7.88 -13.62 28.94
C MET A 169 -7.12 -14.95 28.98
N VAL A 170 -6.87 -15.54 27.80
CA VAL A 170 -6.21 -16.86 27.66
C VAL A 170 -4.70 -16.70 27.58
N ASP A 171 -4.23 -15.64 26.92
CA ASP A 171 -2.81 -15.35 26.72
C ASP A 171 -2.56 -13.84 26.87
N ASP A 172 -1.82 -13.47 27.91
CA ASP A 172 -1.53 -12.07 28.24
C ASP A 172 -0.46 -11.43 27.35
N GLU A 173 0.15 -12.20 26.44
CA GLU A 173 1.10 -11.75 25.41
C GLU A 173 0.51 -11.68 24.00
N ALA A 174 -0.69 -12.23 23.82
CA ALA A 174 -1.42 -12.16 22.56
C ALA A 174 -2.18 -10.83 22.42
N ILE A 175 -2.66 -10.56 21.20
CA ILE A 175 -3.55 -9.43 20.94
C ILE A 175 -4.81 -9.63 21.78
N LEU A 176 -5.16 -8.63 22.58
CA LEU A 176 -6.42 -8.61 23.34
C LEU A 176 -7.59 -8.36 22.41
N LYS A 177 -7.42 -7.45 21.45
CA LYS A 177 -8.45 -7.05 20.49
C LYS A 177 -7.85 -6.55 19.18
N ARG A 178 -8.45 -6.96 18.06
CA ARG A 178 -8.17 -6.46 16.70
C ARG A 178 -9.44 -5.94 16.05
N VAL A 179 -9.42 -4.64 15.74
CA VAL A 179 -10.47 -3.95 14.98
C VAL A 179 -9.95 -3.62 13.59
N ILE A 180 -10.76 -3.88 12.56
CA ILE A 180 -10.45 -3.58 11.17
C ILE A 180 -11.39 -2.50 10.67
N PHE A 181 -10.82 -1.42 10.14
CA PHE A 181 -11.52 -0.36 9.44
C PHE A 181 -11.23 -0.50 7.94
N SER A 182 -12.26 -0.66 7.11
CA SER A 182 -12.03 -0.99 5.70
C SER A 182 -13.01 -0.34 4.73
N SER A 183 -12.51 -0.04 3.54
CA SER A 183 -13.28 0.22 2.33
C SER A 183 -12.40 -0.19 1.17
N SER A 184 -12.80 -1.20 0.39
CA SER A 184 -11.94 -1.75 -0.67
C SER A 184 -11.37 -0.65 -1.58
N PRO A 185 -10.03 -0.54 -1.75
CA PRO A 185 -8.98 -1.44 -1.25
C PRO A 185 -8.32 -1.01 0.09
N ALA A 186 -8.69 0.14 0.66
CA ALA A 186 -8.13 0.70 1.89
C ALA A 186 -8.46 -0.12 3.15
N LEU A 187 -7.46 -0.25 4.02
CA LEU A 187 -7.53 -1.13 5.19
C LEU A 187 -6.60 -0.65 6.32
N VAL A 188 -7.19 -0.38 7.49
CA VAL A 188 -6.47 -0.02 8.70
C VAL A 188 -6.81 -1.01 9.82
N TYR A 189 -5.78 -1.56 10.45
CA TYR A 189 -5.89 -2.43 11.63
C TYR A 189 -5.58 -1.62 12.87
N LEU A 190 -6.37 -1.83 13.91
CA LEU A 190 -6.07 -1.41 15.28
C LEU A 190 -5.93 -2.66 16.15
N ASP A 191 -4.73 -2.85 16.70
CA ASP A 191 -4.44 -3.93 17.63
C ASP A 191 -4.14 -3.39 19.01
N ILE A 192 -4.51 -4.17 20.03
CA ILE A 192 -4.34 -3.81 21.45
C ILE A 192 -3.67 -4.97 22.19
N TRP A 193 -2.63 -4.67 22.97
CA TRP A 193 -1.96 -5.60 23.89
C TRP A 193 -1.92 -5.03 25.29
N LEU A 194 -1.64 -5.88 26.29
CA LEU A 194 -1.16 -5.42 27.58
C LEU A 194 0.27 -4.89 27.48
N ALA A 195 0.54 -3.77 28.15
CA ALA A 195 1.89 -3.25 28.33
C ALA A 195 2.72 -4.08 29.33
N LYS A 196 2.05 -4.87 30.20
CA LYS A 196 2.68 -5.71 31.24
C LYS A 196 3.69 -4.94 32.11
N GLY A 197 3.38 -3.68 32.41
CA GLY A 197 4.22 -2.79 33.22
C GLY A 197 5.50 -2.30 32.52
N LYS A 198 5.67 -2.57 31.22
CA LYS A 198 6.76 -2.04 30.40
C LYS A 198 6.38 -0.66 29.87
N ASP A 199 7.38 0.21 29.70
CA ASP A 199 7.21 1.37 28.83
C ASP A 199 7.20 0.95 27.35
N LEU A 200 6.99 1.91 26.45
CA LEU A 200 6.87 1.61 25.03
C LEU A 200 8.18 1.04 24.45
N ALA A 201 9.32 1.62 24.77
CA ALA A 201 10.61 1.19 24.23
C ALA A 201 10.97 -0.24 24.67
N ASP A 202 10.81 -0.54 25.95
CA ASP A 202 11.05 -1.87 26.52
C ASP A 202 10.08 -2.91 25.94
N TRP A 203 8.81 -2.53 25.77
CA TRP A 203 7.82 -3.41 25.15
C TRP A 203 8.17 -3.68 23.68
N LEU A 204 8.54 -2.67 22.90
CA LEU A 204 8.93 -2.83 21.50
C LEU A 204 10.19 -3.68 21.35
N ALA A 205 11.17 -3.53 22.25
CA ALA A 205 12.37 -4.37 22.25
C ALA A 205 12.02 -5.85 22.48
N TRP A 206 11.20 -6.12 23.50
CA TRP A 206 10.68 -7.47 23.76
C TRP A 206 9.87 -8.02 22.59
N TYR A 207 8.99 -7.21 22.00
CA TYR A 207 8.14 -7.63 20.89
C TYR A 207 8.98 -7.96 19.66
N LYS A 208 9.95 -7.11 19.33
CA LYS A 208 10.91 -7.32 18.23
C LYS A 208 11.64 -8.64 18.36
N GLU A 209 12.17 -8.93 19.54
CA GLU A 209 12.93 -10.16 19.82
C GLU A 209 12.04 -11.41 19.73
N THR A 210 10.87 -11.37 20.36
CA THR A 210 10.01 -12.57 20.48
C THR A 210 9.15 -12.84 19.25
N ARG A 211 8.83 -11.81 18.46
CA ARG A 211 7.98 -11.92 17.26
C ARG A 211 8.75 -11.87 15.94
N LEU A 212 10.08 -11.76 16.00
CA LEU A 212 11.00 -11.79 14.84
C LEU A 212 10.70 -10.69 13.81
N VAL A 213 10.45 -9.46 14.29
CA VAL A 213 10.19 -8.30 13.43
C VAL A 213 11.46 -7.46 13.33
N GLU A 214 12.44 -7.92 12.54
CA GLU A 214 13.81 -7.36 12.49
C GLU A 214 13.85 -5.84 12.25
N GLN A 215 12.94 -5.32 11.42
CA GLN A 215 12.86 -3.90 11.06
C GLN A 215 12.09 -3.03 12.06
N MET A 216 11.57 -3.61 13.16
CA MET A 216 10.86 -2.83 14.16
C MET A 216 11.79 -1.77 14.79
N LEU A 217 11.33 -0.52 14.76
CA LEU A 217 11.94 0.58 15.50
C LEU A 217 11.52 0.44 16.97
N THR A 218 12.49 0.43 17.88
CA THR A 218 12.24 0.31 19.32
C THR A 218 12.31 1.64 20.06
N LYS A 219 12.78 2.70 19.38
CA LYS A 219 12.87 4.04 19.94
C LYS A 219 11.65 4.87 19.53
N GLU A 220 11.17 5.70 20.44
CA GLU A 220 10.09 6.64 20.16
C GLU A 220 10.58 7.77 19.24
N ASN A 221 9.73 8.16 18.30
CA ASN A 221 10.02 9.21 17.33
C ASN A 221 8.80 10.08 17.01
N ALA A 222 7.67 9.84 17.66
CA ALA A 222 6.40 10.50 17.42
C ALA A 222 5.60 10.65 18.72
N THR A 223 4.48 11.36 18.65
CA THR A 223 3.47 11.34 19.71
C THR A 223 2.06 11.11 19.14
N VAL A 224 1.23 10.37 19.88
CA VAL A 224 -0.20 10.15 19.57
C VAL A 224 -0.97 10.35 20.86
N ALA A 225 -1.99 11.20 20.87
CA ALA A 225 -2.75 11.49 22.09
C ALA A 225 -1.84 11.92 23.29
N LYS A 226 -0.78 12.70 22.99
CA LYS A 226 0.30 13.10 23.93
C LYS A 226 1.11 11.94 24.54
N GLN A 227 0.92 10.72 24.07
CA GLN A 227 1.71 9.58 24.48
C GLN A 227 2.92 9.40 23.56
N PRO A 228 4.06 8.90 24.07
CA PRO A 228 5.18 8.50 23.23
C PRO A 228 4.72 7.46 22.19
N ALA A 229 5.23 7.59 20.97
CA ALA A 229 4.91 6.71 19.87
C ALA A 229 6.16 6.36 19.04
N SER A 230 6.16 5.17 18.46
CA SER A 230 7.15 4.74 17.46
C SER A 230 6.44 4.49 16.14
N THR A 231 6.81 5.26 15.13
CA THR A 231 6.18 5.27 13.81
C THR A 231 7.21 5.01 12.74
N PHE A 232 6.96 4.08 11.81
CA PHE A 232 7.91 3.72 10.75
C PHE A 232 7.22 3.01 9.58
N LEU A 233 7.89 3.02 8.43
CA LEU A 233 7.56 2.16 7.30
C LEU A 233 8.31 0.84 7.43
N GLN A 234 7.64 -0.26 7.14
CA GLN A 234 8.29 -1.58 7.04
C GLN A 234 8.52 -1.92 5.56
N ASN A 235 9.74 -1.69 5.07
CA ASN A 235 10.11 -1.85 3.66
C ASN A 235 10.81 -3.20 3.47
N HIS A 236 10.06 -4.24 3.10
CA HIS A 236 10.66 -5.42 2.45
C HIS A 236 9.87 -5.94 1.25
N GLN A 237 8.55 -5.74 1.20
CA GLN A 237 7.76 -6.00 0.00
C GLN A 237 6.53 -5.09 -0.15
N ARG A 238 6.17 -4.37 0.91
CA ARG A 238 4.90 -3.64 1.01
C ARG A 238 5.10 -2.55 2.02
N ASP A 239 4.92 -1.31 1.60
CA ASP A 239 4.98 -0.17 2.50
C ASP A 239 3.82 -0.31 3.50
N LEU A 240 4.08 -0.98 4.62
CA LEU A 240 3.19 -0.98 5.78
C LEU A 240 3.53 0.27 6.57
N MET A 241 2.52 1.06 6.87
CA MET A 241 2.65 2.16 7.81
C MET A 241 2.27 1.65 9.19
N LEU A 242 3.21 1.67 10.13
CA LEU A 242 2.96 1.23 11.51
C LEU A 242 3.21 2.38 12.50
N THR A 243 2.31 2.50 13.46
CA THR A 243 2.45 3.40 14.61
C THR A 243 2.07 2.64 15.86
N TYR A 244 3.05 2.46 16.76
CA TYR A 244 2.87 1.90 18.10
C TYR A 244 2.87 3.03 19.12
N PHE A 245 2.01 2.97 20.12
CA PHE A 245 1.97 3.93 21.23
C PHE A 245 1.36 3.28 22.47
N SER A 246 1.61 3.87 23.64
CA SER A 246 1.23 3.29 24.94
C SER A 246 0.50 4.31 25.81
N ASP A 247 -0.53 3.90 26.54
CA ASP A 247 -1.11 4.71 27.63
C ASP A 247 -0.61 4.30 29.03
N GLY A 248 0.38 3.41 29.08
CA GLY A 248 0.95 2.81 30.28
C GLY A 248 0.26 1.52 30.74
N MET A 249 -0.98 1.26 30.31
CA MET A 249 -1.69 0.00 30.58
C MET A 249 -1.73 -0.88 29.34
N TYR A 250 -2.00 -0.28 28.18
CA TYR A 250 -2.12 -0.95 26.91
C TYR A 250 -1.11 -0.42 25.90
N ILE A 251 -0.74 -1.29 24.98
CA ILE A 251 -0.04 -0.94 23.75
C ILE A 251 -1.04 -0.97 22.61
N TYR A 252 -1.10 0.12 21.86
CA TYR A 252 -1.93 0.24 20.67
C TYR A 252 -1.04 0.21 19.44
N ARG A 253 -1.52 -0.45 18.38
CA ARG A 253 -0.91 -0.38 17.05
C ARG A 253 -1.94 -0.01 16.02
N LEU A 254 -1.74 1.09 15.32
CA LEU A 254 -2.40 1.33 14.04
C LEU A 254 -1.48 0.87 12.91
N LEU A 255 -2.00 0.00 12.05
CA LEU A 255 -1.31 -0.49 10.85
C LEU A 255 -2.16 -0.19 9.62
N ASN A 256 -1.61 0.56 8.67
CA ASN A 256 -2.22 0.79 7.36
C ASN A 256 -1.49 0.00 6.29
N TRP A 257 -2.28 -0.75 5.52
CA TRP A 257 -1.81 -1.37 4.31
C TRP A 257 -1.87 -0.35 3.19
N MET A 258 -0.74 0.27 2.84
CA MET A 258 -0.74 1.18 1.71
C MET A 258 -1.11 0.40 0.44
N THR A 259 -2.12 0.89 -0.27
CA THR A 259 -2.69 0.25 -1.47
C THR A 259 -2.47 1.07 -2.74
N GLY A 260 -1.68 2.13 -2.63
CA GLY A 260 -1.50 3.15 -3.66
C GLY A 260 -2.67 4.13 -3.80
N ASP A 261 -3.73 3.95 -3.00
CA ASP A 261 -4.79 4.94 -2.82
C ASP A 261 -4.33 5.99 -1.79
N PRO A 262 -4.13 7.27 -2.19
CA PRO A 262 -3.78 8.35 -1.27
C PRO A 262 -4.77 8.47 -0.12
N LEU A 263 -6.04 8.13 -0.35
CA LEU A 263 -7.08 8.19 0.68
C LEU A 263 -6.78 7.30 1.87
N SER A 264 -6.21 6.12 1.66
CA SER A 264 -5.89 5.17 2.74
C SER A 264 -4.92 5.79 3.74
N LEU A 265 -3.95 6.55 3.24
CA LEU A 265 -2.94 7.20 4.06
C LEU A 265 -3.49 8.44 4.77
N ASP A 266 -4.31 9.25 4.08
CA ASP A 266 -5.00 10.39 4.70
C ASP A 266 -5.92 9.94 5.86
N VAL A 267 -6.65 8.84 5.65
CA VAL A 267 -7.50 8.25 6.70
C VAL A 267 -6.66 7.77 7.87
N TYR A 268 -5.53 7.11 7.60
CA TYR A 268 -4.62 6.67 8.65
C TYR A 268 -4.11 7.83 9.51
N TRP A 269 -3.68 8.94 8.89
CA TRP A 269 -3.25 10.13 9.63
C TRP A 269 -4.39 10.74 10.44
N HIS A 270 -5.58 10.84 9.87
CA HIS A 270 -6.74 11.35 10.59
C HIS A 270 -7.12 10.49 11.80
N MET A 271 -7.05 9.16 11.67
CA MET A 271 -7.30 8.24 12.79
C MET A 271 -6.30 8.46 13.93
N LEU A 272 -5.03 8.73 13.62
CA LEU A 272 -4.01 9.08 14.62
C LEU A 272 -4.27 10.45 15.25
N ASP A 273 -4.64 11.46 14.46
CA ASP A 273 -4.93 12.82 14.95
C ASP A 273 -6.17 12.90 15.84
N THR A 274 -7.13 11.99 15.64
CA THR A 274 -8.40 11.96 16.37
C THR A 274 -8.43 10.93 17.49
N PHE A 275 -7.35 10.16 17.66
CA PHE A 275 -7.21 9.19 18.74
C PHE A 275 -7.24 9.91 20.10
N SER A 276 -8.09 9.43 21.01
CA SER A 276 -8.26 10.01 22.35
C SER A 276 -8.29 8.95 23.42
N LEU A 277 -7.71 9.26 24.57
CA LEU A 277 -7.78 8.47 25.79
C LEU A 277 -8.67 9.17 26.84
N PRO A 278 -9.27 8.47 27.82
CA PRO A 278 -10.24 9.04 28.75
C PRO A 278 -9.70 10.21 29.57
N ARG A 279 -8.39 10.17 29.86
CA ARG A 279 -7.71 11.15 30.71
C ARG A 279 -7.45 12.49 29.98
N MET A 280 -7.78 12.59 28.70
CA MET A 280 -7.57 13.79 27.91
C MET A 280 -8.85 14.63 27.81
N SER A 281 -8.77 15.88 28.25
CA SER A 281 -9.86 16.86 28.13
C SER A 281 -9.93 17.52 26.75
N THR A 282 -8.84 17.49 25.99
CA THR A 282 -8.75 18.11 24.66
C THR A 282 -8.13 17.16 23.64
N LEU A 283 -8.68 17.18 22.42
CA LEU A 283 -8.09 16.47 21.30
C LEU A 283 -6.72 17.08 21.00
N THR A 284 -5.71 16.23 20.79
CA THR A 284 -4.35 16.63 20.44
C THR A 284 -3.94 15.85 19.21
N MET A 285 -3.53 16.57 18.16
CA MET A 285 -3.07 15.97 16.91
C MET A 285 -1.81 15.13 17.14
N ALA A 286 -1.60 14.13 16.29
CA ALA A 286 -0.41 13.31 16.34
C ALA A 286 0.80 14.07 15.77
N GLU A 287 1.93 14.00 16.47
CA GLU A 287 3.19 14.59 16.00
C GLU A 287 4.03 13.48 15.35
N ILE A 288 3.83 13.27 14.05
CA ILE A 288 4.61 12.33 13.25
C ILE A 288 5.71 13.09 12.48
N PRO A 289 6.97 12.62 12.47
CA PRO A 289 8.05 13.25 11.70
C PRO A 289 7.69 13.47 10.23
N ILE A 290 7.97 14.67 9.72
CA ILE A 290 7.69 15.05 8.32
C ILE A 290 8.42 14.12 7.34
N SER A 291 9.63 13.67 7.68
CA SER A 291 10.40 12.72 6.87
C SER A 291 9.63 11.42 6.65
N ILE A 292 8.95 10.92 7.68
CA ILE A 292 8.18 9.67 7.64
C ILE A 292 6.89 9.86 6.86
N LYS A 293 6.16 10.97 7.06
CA LYS A 293 4.97 11.29 6.25
C LYS A 293 5.33 11.37 4.76
N GLY A 294 6.40 12.09 4.43
CA GLY A 294 6.87 12.22 3.06
C GLY A 294 7.39 10.92 2.45
N GLU A 295 7.98 10.03 3.25
CA GLU A 295 8.35 8.68 2.79
C GLU A 295 7.10 7.82 2.52
N ALA A 296 6.12 7.81 3.43
CA ALA A 296 4.86 7.09 3.25
C ALA A 296 4.08 7.58 2.01
N GLU A 297 4.06 8.89 1.76
CA GLU A 297 3.44 9.46 0.56
C GLU A 297 4.16 8.99 -0.72
N ARG A 298 5.51 9.04 -0.74
CA ARG A 298 6.31 8.56 -1.88
C ARG A 298 6.10 7.07 -2.14
N SER A 299 6.18 6.27 -1.08
CA SER A 299 5.94 4.82 -1.09
C SER A 299 4.54 4.50 -1.62
N SER A 300 3.50 5.13 -1.07
CA SER A 300 2.11 4.98 -1.54
C SER A 300 2.00 5.27 -3.03
N HIS A 301 2.66 6.30 -3.55
CA HIS A 301 2.61 6.63 -4.97
C HIS A 301 3.33 5.62 -5.89
N GLN A 302 4.28 4.86 -5.37
CA GLN A 302 5.01 3.83 -6.13
C GLN A 302 4.25 2.51 -6.20
N LEU A 303 3.31 2.26 -5.27
CA LEU A 303 2.54 1.03 -5.23
C LEU A 303 1.61 0.92 -6.45
N SER A 304 1.93 -0.04 -7.30
CA SER A 304 1.09 -0.41 -8.43
C SER A 304 -0.02 -1.35 -7.97
N TRP A 305 -1.26 -0.99 -8.28
CA TRP A 305 -2.52 -1.70 -8.01
C TRP A 305 -2.37 -3.16 -7.57
N ARG A 306 -2.94 -3.48 -6.41
CA ARG A 306 -3.14 -4.87 -5.96
C ARG A 306 -3.87 -5.63 -7.06
N MET A 307 -3.20 -6.64 -7.61
CA MET A 307 -3.85 -7.58 -8.50
C MET A 307 -4.87 -8.37 -7.68
N VAL A 308 -6.15 -8.01 -7.83
CA VAL A 308 -7.29 -8.78 -7.32
C VAL A 308 -7.25 -10.21 -7.86
N ASN A 309 -6.64 -10.38 -9.04
CA ASN A 309 -6.51 -11.65 -9.72
C ASN A 309 -5.04 -12.09 -9.73
N CYS A 310 -4.76 -13.26 -9.15
CA CYS A 310 -3.47 -13.90 -9.26
C CYS A 310 -3.55 -15.18 -10.08
N CYS A 311 -2.89 -15.21 -11.24
CA CYS A 311 -2.85 -16.38 -12.10
C CYS A 311 -4.23 -16.99 -12.39
N GLY A 312 -5.21 -16.13 -12.69
CA GLY A 312 -6.59 -16.52 -12.95
C GLY A 312 -7.46 -16.75 -11.70
N TYR A 313 -6.88 -16.67 -10.49
CA TYR A 313 -7.62 -16.76 -9.24
C TYR A 313 -7.95 -15.38 -8.70
N SER A 314 -9.22 -15.10 -8.45
CA SER A 314 -9.65 -13.86 -7.79
C SER A 314 -9.70 -14.04 -6.28
N ASP A 315 -9.21 -13.06 -5.53
CA ASP A 315 -9.38 -12.97 -4.07
C ASP A 315 -9.47 -11.50 -3.61
N PRO A 316 -10.63 -10.86 -3.79
CA PRO A 316 -10.83 -9.47 -3.38
C PRO A 316 -10.59 -9.29 -1.88
N GLY A 317 -9.71 -8.36 -1.52
CA GLY A 317 -9.35 -8.08 -0.12
C GLY A 317 -8.12 -8.85 0.37
N ASN A 318 -7.56 -9.77 -0.42
CA ASN A 318 -6.29 -10.40 -0.09
C ASN A 318 -5.19 -9.33 0.08
N PRO A 319 -4.59 -9.22 1.27
CA PRO A 319 -3.63 -8.15 1.53
C PRO A 319 -2.23 -8.46 0.99
N PHE A 320 -2.03 -9.63 0.40
CA PHE A 320 -0.77 -10.06 -0.16
C PHE A 320 -0.65 -9.71 -1.65
N PRO A 321 0.55 -9.35 -2.15
CA PRO A 321 0.86 -9.32 -3.56
C PRO A 321 0.75 -10.67 -4.22
N CYS A 322 0.10 -10.63 -5.36
CA CYS A 322 0.28 -11.59 -6.41
C CYS A 322 1.57 -11.29 -7.20
N CYS A 323 2.31 -12.33 -7.54
CA CYS A 323 3.57 -12.32 -8.26
C CYS A 323 4.74 -11.60 -7.56
N GLY A 324 5.97 -11.91 -7.99
CA GLY A 324 7.19 -11.55 -7.26
C GLY A 324 7.37 -12.37 -5.97
N ASP A 325 7.93 -11.72 -4.96
CA ASP A 325 8.38 -12.37 -3.72
C ASP A 325 7.24 -12.68 -2.71
N GLY A 326 6.00 -12.28 -3.00
CA GLY A 326 4.82 -12.40 -2.12
C GLY A 326 3.86 -13.56 -2.40
N ASN A 327 4.10 -14.33 -3.48
CA ASN A 327 3.15 -15.34 -3.99
C ASN A 327 2.68 -16.39 -2.98
N CYS A 328 3.62 -16.93 -2.22
CA CYS A 328 3.33 -18.00 -1.29
C CYS A 328 2.38 -17.55 -0.17
N THR A 329 2.57 -16.32 0.32
CA THR A 329 1.68 -15.70 1.32
C THR A 329 0.30 -15.39 0.77
N TRP A 330 0.20 -14.93 -0.48
CA TRP A 330 -1.09 -14.69 -1.16
C TRP A 330 -1.90 -15.97 -1.27
N TRP A 331 -1.27 -17.04 -1.73
CA TRP A 331 -1.92 -18.32 -1.89
C TRP A 331 -2.35 -18.93 -0.55
N ALA A 332 -1.47 -18.89 0.46
CA ALA A 332 -1.80 -19.37 1.79
C ALA A 332 -2.99 -18.60 2.39
N TYR A 333 -3.01 -17.26 2.27
CA TYR A 333 -4.15 -16.45 2.72
C TYR A 333 -5.45 -16.86 2.02
N ARG A 334 -5.41 -16.96 0.68
CA ARG A 334 -6.57 -17.35 -0.12
C ARG A 334 -7.11 -18.72 0.28
N GLN A 335 -6.23 -19.71 0.42
CA GLN A 335 -6.63 -21.09 0.72
C GLN A 335 -7.16 -21.25 2.15
N MET A 336 -6.57 -20.52 3.11
CA MET A 336 -7.09 -20.48 4.48
C MET A 336 -8.36 -19.65 4.61
N GLY A 337 -8.74 -18.88 3.59
CA GLY A 337 -9.81 -17.88 3.62
C GLY A 337 -9.45 -16.62 4.40
N TRP A 338 -8.53 -16.72 5.36
CA TRP A 338 -7.94 -15.61 6.10
C TRP A 338 -6.72 -16.08 6.90
N VAL A 339 -5.72 -15.22 7.07
CA VAL A 339 -4.69 -15.36 8.11
C VAL A 339 -4.48 -14.02 8.83
N PRO A 340 -4.13 -14.02 10.13
CA PRO A 340 -3.90 -12.78 10.88
C PRO A 340 -2.48 -12.20 10.74
N PHE A 341 -1.62 -12.87 9.98
CA PHE A 341 -0.22 -12.52 9.84
C PHE A 341 -0.02 -11.41 8.80
N THR A 342 1.09 -10.69 8.89
CA THR A 342 1.47 -9.64 7.93
C THR A 342 2.90 -9.84 7.41
N GLY A 343 3.30 -9.10 6.39
CA GLY A 343 4.66 -9.16 5.85
C GLY A 343 5.01 -10.49 5.18
N ASP A 344 6.30 -10.79 5.12
CA ASP A 344 6.85 -11.93 4.40
C ASP A 344 6.63 -13.25 5.15
N ALA A 345 6.64 -14.35 4.38
CA ALA A 345 6.45 -15.70 4.89
C ALA A 345 7.37 -16.01 6.08
N LYS A 346 8.64 -15.61 6.04
CA LYS A 346 9.64 -15.82 7.10
C LYS A 346 9.20 -15.28 8.46
N THR A 347 8.37 -14.25 8.50
CA THR A 347 7.95 -13.62 9.77
C THR A 347 6.68 -14.26 10.35
N TRP A 348 5.91 -15.02 9.57
CA TRP A 348 4.62 -15.57 10.00
C TRP A 348 4.75 -16.46 11.23
N TRP A 349 5.79 -17.29 11.29
CA TRP A 349 6.05 -18.13 12.47
C TRP A 349 6.15 -17.30 13.74
N GLY A 350 6.95 -16.22 13.72
CA GLY A 350 7.16 -15.31 14.86
C GLY A 350 5.88 -14.60 15.31
N GLN A 351 4.93 -14.40 14.40
CA GLN A 351 3.67 -13.71 14.69
C GLN A 351 2.59 -14.59 15.30
N VAL A 352 2.67 -15.93 15.21
CA VAL A 352 1.63 -16.83 15.74
C VAL A 352 1.28 -16.57 17.21
N PRO A 353 2.23 -16.34 18.14
CA PRO A 353 1.90 -16.03 19.53
C PRO A 353 1.14 -14.72 19.74
N ASN A 354 0.97 -13.88 18.71
CA ASN A 354 0.10 -12.71 18.80
C ASN A 354 -1.38 -13.09 18.69
N HIS A 355 -1.71 -14.30 18.28
CA HIS A 355 -3.05 -14.69 17.88
C HIS A 355 -3.54 -15.87 18.69
N ALA A 356 -4.42 -15.64 19.67
CA ALA A 356 -4.88 -16.66 20.61
C ALA A 356 -5.66 -17.79 19.91
N GLY A 357 -6.23 -17.53 18.73
CA GLY A 357 -6.90 -18.52 17.90
C GLY A 357 -5.97 -19.38 17.02
N TRP A 358 -4.65 -19.17 17.09
CA TRP A 358 -3.68 -19.83 16.24
C TRP A 358 -2.58 -20.49 17.07
N THR A 359 -2.01 -21.56 16.53
CA THR A 359 -0.87 -22.24 17.14
C THR A 359 0.16 -22.64 16.10
N ARG A 360 1.35 -23.00 16.59
CA ARG A 360 2.49 -23.44 15.78
C ARG A 360 3.18 -24.63 16.43
N ASN A 361 3.61 -25.59 15.63
CA ASN A 361 4.25 -26.81 16.11
C ASN A 361 5.27 -27.35 15.09
N SER A 362 6.15 -28.25 15.50
CA SER A 362 7.09 -28.95 14.62
C SER A 362 6.43 -30.00 13.72
N TYR A 363 5.16 -30.32 13.98
CA TYR A 363 4.35 -31.26 13.20
C TYR A 363 3.00 -30.62 12.82
N PRO A 364 2.45 -30.95 11.64
CA PRO A 364 1.11 -30.52 11.26
C PRO A 364 0.08 -31.25 12.13
N SER A 365 -1.02 -30.57 12.44
CA SER A 365 -2.14 -31.21 13.11
C SER A 365 -2.92 -32.09 12.13
N THR A 366 -3.43 -33.22 12.61
CA THR A 366 -4.21 -34.14 11.80
C THR A 366 -5.64 -33.65 11.60
N ASN A 367 -6.22 -33.89 10.42
CA ASN A 367 -7.63 -33.58 10.11
C ASN A 367 -7.99 -32.08 10.11
N ILE A 368 -7.01 -31.18 10.12
CA ILE A 368 -7.23 -29.74 9.97
C ILE A 368 -6.28 -29.16 8.93
N SER A 369 -6.73 -28.10 8.28
CA SER A 369 -5.89 -27.35 7.35
C SER A 369 -4.78 -26.63 8.11
N SER A 370 -3.59 -26.62 7.52
CA SER A 370 -2.38 -26.08 8.13
C SER A 370 -1.56 -25.31 7.09
N ILE A 371 -0.59 -24.54 7.56
CA ILE A 371 0.40 -23.85 6.76
C ILE A 371 1.77 -24.45 7.09
N GLY A 372 2.43 -25.08 6.12
CA GLY A 372 3.83 -25.44 6.25
C GLY A 372 4.70 -24.19 6.10
N TRP A 373 5.63 -23.96 7.02
CA TRP A 373 6.45 -22.75 7.08
C TRP A 373 7.95 -23.08 7.13
N HIS A 374 8.80 -22.28 6.48
CA HIS A 374 10.23 -22.27 6.74
C HIS A 374 10.86 -20.89 6.51
N ASN A 375 11.98 -20.63 7.19
CA ASN A 375 12.74 -19.38 7.10
C ASN A 375 13.88 -19.38 6.06
N ARG A 376 13.99 -20.41 5.22
CA ARG A 376 15.03 -20.48 4.17
C ARG A 376 14.78 -19.44 3.08
N GLY A 377 15.84 -18.79 2.63
CA GLY A 377 15.77 -17.69 1.66
C GLY A 377 15.54 -16.33 2.32
N GLU A 378 15.56 -15.27 1.52
CA GLU A 378 15.35 -13.89 1.97
C GLU A 378 13.98 -13.72 2.64
N TYR A 379 12.93 -14.17 1.95
CA TYR A 379 11.53 -13.97 2.36
C TYR A 379 10.90 -15.16 3.08
N GLY A 380 11.62 -16.29 3.20
CA GLY A 380 11.06 -17.55 3.69
C GLY A 380 10.06 -18.16 2.70
N HIS A 381 9.27 -19.13 3.17
CA HIS A 381 8.21 -19.74 2.37
C HIS A 381 7.08 -20.26 3.27
N VAL A 382 5.85 -20.16 2.75
CA VAL A 382 4.67 -20.80 3.32
C VAL A 382 3.93 -21.59 2.25
N ALA A 383 3.31 -22.70 2.63
CA ALA A 383 2.49 -23.51 1.72
C ALA A 383 1.24 -24.01 2.44
N TYR A 384 0.12 -24.08 1.73
CA TYR A 384 -1.15 -24.56 2.27
C TYR A 384 -1.18 -26.10 2.28
N ILE A 385 -1.58 -26.68 3.40
CA ILE A 385 -1.82 -28.10 3.60
C ILE A 385 -3.31 -28.26 3.90
N ALA A 386 -4.07 -28.80 2.95
CA ALA A 386 -5.53 -28.92 3.11
C ALA A 386 -5.91 -29.84 4.27
N ASN A 387 -5.20 -30.96 4.41
CA ASN A 387 -5.35 -31.92 5.50
C ASN A 387 -4.07 -32.76 5.60
N TYR A 388 -3.68 -33.12 6.82
CA TYR A 388 -2.66 -34.11 7.11
C TYR A 388 -3.29 -35.36 7.75
N LEU A 389 -3.05 -36.51 7.13
CA LEU A 389 -3.62 -37.81 7.54
C LEU A 389 -2.63 -38.70 8.32
N GLY A 390 -1.45 -38.17 8.68
CA GLY A 390 -0.35 -38.94 9.26
C GLY A 390 0.70 -39.37 8.24
N GLY A 391 1.88 -39.81 8.73
CA GLY A 391 3.00 -40.29 7.91
C GLY A 391 4.24 -39.41 7.98
N SER A 392 5.09 -39.50 6.95
CA SER A 392 6.34 -38.72 6.84
C SER A 392 6.29 -37.62 5.78
N GLN A 393 5.14 -37.46 5.10
CA GLN A 393 4.95 -36.50 4.03
C GLN A 393 3.62 -35.74 4.16
N VAL A 394 3.58 -34.55 3.57
CA VAL A 394 2.39 -33.69 3.45
C VAL A 394 2.17 -33.33 1.99
N ASN A 395 0.91 -33.36 1.57
CA ASN A 395 0.51 -32.78 0.28
C ASN A 395 0.30 -31.27 0.48
N ILE A 396 1.04 -30.49 -0.28
CA ILE A 396 0.95 -29.03 -0.24
C ILE A 396 0.38 -28.48 -1.53
N THR A 397 -0.22 -27.30 -1.43
CA THR A 397 -0.41 -26.40 -2.56
C THR A 397 0.23 -25.06 -2.25
N ASP A 398 0.93 -24.51 -3.22
CA ASP A 398 1.51 -23.18 -3.15
C ASP A 398 1.52 -22.54 -4.54
N MET A 399 1.89 -21.27 -4.57
CA MET A 399 1.91 -20.47 -5.79
C MET A 399 3.31 -19.92 -6.03
N THR A 400 3.76 -20.03 -7.29
CA THR A 400 5.04 -19.49 -7.77
C THR A 400 4.81 -18.86 -9.15
N CYS A 401 4.98 -17.54 -9.28
CA CYS A 401 4.91 -16.86 -10.59
C CYS A 401 6.26 -16.90 -11.33
N SER A 402 6.78 -18.09 -11.64
CA SER A 402 7.88 -18.24 -12.59
C SER A 402 7.32 -18.61 -13.97
N ASP A 403 7.85 -17.99 -15.03
CA ASP A 403 7.33 -18.06 -16.41
C ASP A 403 7.21 -19.50 -16.97
N ASP A 404 7.92 -20.47 -16.39
CA ASP A 404 7.99 -21.84 -16.89
C ASP A 404 7.03 -22.83 -16.18
N TRP A 405 6.27 -22.41 -15.16
CA TRP A 405 5.52 -23.32 -14.28
C TRP A 405 4.04 -22.99 -14.21
N SER A 406 3.19 -24.02 -14.03
CA SER A 406 1.79 -23.83 -13.63
C SER A 406 1.79 -23.01 -12.33
N CYS A 407 1.20 -21.81 -12.37
CA CYS A 407 1.35 -20.84 -11.29
C CYS A 407 0.94 -21.38 -9.90
N VAL A 408 -0.05 -22.27 -9.86
CA VAL A 408 -0.34 -23.09 -8.68
C VAL A 408 0.26 -24.48 -8.90
N ARG A 409 0.99 -24.97 -7.90
CA ARG A 409 1.54 -26.33 -7.90
C ARG A 409 0.98 -27.13 -6.73
N THR A 410 0.79 -28.43 -6.97
CA THR A 410 0.47 -29.42 -5.94
C THR A 410 1.61 -30.42 -5.90
N THR A 411 2.19 -30.65 -4.73
CA THR A 411 3.31 -31.58 -4.58
C THR A 411 3.28 -32.22 -3.19
N SER A 412 3.80 -33.44 -3.09
CA SER A 412 4.13 -34.02 -1.78
C SER A 412 5.51 -33.52 -1.32
N LYS A 413 5.66 -33.25 -0.02
CA LYS A 413 6.93 -32.88 0.62
C LYS A 413 7.13 -33.71 1.89
N SER A 414 8.39 -34.06 2.18
CA SER A 414 8.76 -34.60 3.49
C SER A 414 8.43 -33.60 4.60
N LEU A 415 8.04 -34.08 5.78
CA LEU A 415 7.80 -33.22 6.94
C LEU A 415 9.00 -32.34 7.30
N SER A 416 10.21 -32.84 7.06
CA SER A 416 11.48 -32.13 7.28
C SER A 416 11.78 -31.02 6.27
N TYR A 417 10.96 -30.87 5.22
CA TYR A 417 11.07 -29.76 4.29
C TYR A 417 10.74 -28.43 4.97
N PHE A 418 9.73 -28.44 5.84
CA PHE A 418 9.31 -27.27 6.61
C PHE A 418 10.04 -27.19 7.95
N GLY A 419 10.26 -25.97 8.42
CA GLY A 419 10.79 -25.69 9.77
C GLY A 419 9.70 -25.76 10.84
N GLY A 420 8.43 -25.66 10.45
CA GLY A 420 7.30 -25.89 11.33
C GLY A 420 5.96 -25.71 10.61
N TYR A 421 4.88 -25.87 11.36
CA TYR A 421 3.50 -25.86 10.89
C TYR A 421 2.66 -24.90 11.73
N ILE A 422 1.83 -24.11 11.07
CA ILE A 422 0.95 -23.10 11.67
C ILE A 422 -0.50 -23.48 11.36
N TYR A 423 -1.39 -23.48 12.33
CA TYR A 423 -2.80 -23.84 12.12
C TYR A 423 -3.73 -23.18 13.15
N PRO A 424 -5.01 -22.95 12.80
CA PRO A 424 -5.99 -22.44 13.74
C PRO A 424 -6.33 -23.49 14.81
N LEU A 425 -6.65 -23.05 16.03
CA LEU A 425 -7.10 -23.91 17.13
C LEU A 425 -8.59 -24.27 17.04
N TRP A 426 -9.35 -23.53 16.23
CA TRP A 426 -10.80 -23.66 16.09
C TRP A 426 -11.15 -23.67 14.60
N VAL A 427 -11.83 -24.72 14.13
CA VAL A 427 -12.33 -24.87 12.75
C VAL A 427 -13.85 -25.00 12.79
#